data_AF-A0A919I7W6-F1
#
_entry.id   AF-A0A919I7W6-F1
#
_cell.length_a   1.000
_cell.length_b   1.000
_cell.length_c   1.000
_cell.angle_alpha   90.00
_cell.angle_beta   90.00
_cell.angle_gamma   90.00
#
_symmetry.space_group_name_H-M   'P 1'
#
loop_
_entity.id
_entity.type
_entity.pdbx_description
1 polymer ?
#
loop_
_entity_poly.entity_id
_entity_poly.type
_entity_poly.pdbx_seq_one_letter_code
_entity_poly.pdbx_strand_id
1 'polypeptide(L)'
;MKVVKRIGIGALIFILTVLVFRGWVYRHLFTYKSIGERTNYKATDFKLLQYIDSSSGRQDSQIKSIIETSLSLTSKSLIFTDELDDKDPNKLIVSKRANCIGYAAFFSAVCNRLLVKNNLDKQWIAKPLIGQLYFLDNNIHPYFKSAFFKDHDFAVIENKTTGQVFAVDPSLNDYTGIDFVRFVSTGE
;
A
#
# COMPACT_ATOMS: atom_id res chain seq x y z
N MET A 1 -45.02 -6.33 -4.64
CA MET A 1 -44.34 -5.72 -3.45
C MET A 1 -43.45 -6.69 -2.68
N LYS A 2 -43.92 -7.87 -2.25
CA LYS A 2 -43.08 -8.82 -1.47
C LYS A 2 -41.83 -9.33 -2.20
N VAL A 3 -41.95 -9.63 -3.50
CA VAL A 3 -40.80 -10.10 -4.33
C VAL A 3 -39.76 -9.00 -4.50
N VAL A 4 -40.16 -7.78 -4.85
CA VAL A 4 -39.27 -6.61 -4.96
C VAL A 4 -38.54 -6.34 -3.64
N LYS A 5 -39.24 -6.43 -2.49
CA LYS A 5 -38.62 -6.29 -1.17
C LYS A 5 -37.57 -7.39 -0.90
N ARG A 6 -37.85 -8.64 -1.28
CA ARG A 6 -36.88 -9.75 -1.14
C ARG A 6 -35.66 -9.56 -2.03
N ILE A 7 -35.84 -9.12 -3.28
CA ILE A 7 -34.73 -8.80 -4.19
C ILE A 7 -33.89 -7.66 -3.60
N GLY A 8 -34.53 -6.59 -3.12
CA GLY A 8 -33.82 -5.47 -2.50
C GLY A 8 -33.01 -5.88 -1.27
N ILE A 9 -33.58 -6.70 -0.39
CA ILE A 9 -32.86 -7.24 0.79
C ILE A 9 -31.70 -8.14 0.35
N GLY A 10 -31.91 -9.01 -0.64
CA GLY A 10 -30.86 -9.88 -1.18
C GLY A 10 -29.69 -9.07 -1.76
N ALA A 11 -29.98 -8.04 -2.55
CA ALA A 11 -28.96 -7.14 -3.11
C ALA A 11 -28.19 -6.39 -2.01
N LEU A 12 -28.88 -5.91 -0.96
CA LEU A 12 -28.24 -5.24 0.17
C LEU A 12 -27.29 -6.18 0.92
N ILE A 13 -27.73 -7.40 1.24
CA ILE A 13 -26.89 -8.41 1.91
C ILE A 13 -25.67 -8.73 1.05
N PHE A 14 -25.85 -8.88 -0.27
CA PHE A 14 -24.76 -9.13 -1.19
C PHE A 14 -23.73 -7.98 -1.20
N ILE A 15 -24.19 -6.73 -1.30
CA ILE A 15 -23.30 -5.55 -1.29
C ILE A 15 -22.53 -5.47 0.04
N LEU A 16 -23.21 -5.65 1.18
CA LEU A 16 -22.55 -5.64 2.49
C LEU A 16 -21.51 -6.76 2.61
N THR A 17 -21.82 -7.94 2.07
CA THR A 17 -20.87 -9.07 2.03
C THR A 17 -19.64 -8.71 1.22
N VAL A 18 -19.81 -8.17 0.01
CA VAL A 18 -18.67 -7.74 -0.83
C VAL A 18 -17.84 -6.64 -0.15
N LEU A 19 -18.47 -5.71 0.57
CA LEU A 19 -17.76 -4.67 1.31
C LEU A 19 -16.93 -5.23 2.47
N VAL A 20 -17.47 -6.17 3.24
CA VAL A 20 -16.73 -6.82 4.35
C VAL A 20 -15.58 -7.69 3.83
N PHE A 21 -15.82 -8.43 2.75
CA PHE A 21 -14.81 -9.32 2.14
C PHE A 21 -13.99 -8.64 1.04
N ARG A 22 -14.02 -7.31 0.93
CA ARG A 22 -13.39 -6.55 -0.16
C ARG A 22 -11.94 -6.92 -0.40
N GLY A 23 -11.14 -7.07 0.66
CA GLY A 23 -9.73 -7.45 0.54
C GLY A 23 -9.54 -8.89 0.06
N TRP A 24 -10.40 -9.81 0.50
CA TRP A 24 -10.36 -11.21 0.05
C TRP A 24 -10.75 -11.32 -1.43
N VAL A 25 -11.82 -10.64 -1.84
CA VAL A 25 -12.27 -10.57 -3.24
C VAL A 25 -11.18 -9.96 -4.10
N TYR A 26 -10.62 -8.83 -3.69
CA TYR A 26 -9.58 -8.13 -4.43
C TYR A 26 -8.34 -9.00 -4.65
N ARG A 27 -7.82 -9.67 -3.61
CA ARG A 27 -6.64 -10.54 -3.72
C ARG A 27 -6.86 -11.81 -4.56
N HIS A 28 -8.10 -12.24 -4.75
CA HIS A 28 -8.41 -13.36 -5.66
C HIS A 28 -8.47 -12.91 -7.12
N LEU A 29 -8.90 -11.68 -7.36
CA LEU A 29 -9.08 -11.15 -8.70
C LEU A 29 -7.81 -10.48 -9.24
N PHE A 30 -7.07 -9.76 -8.38
CA PHE A 30 -5.93 -8.94 -8.76
C PHE A 30 -4.62 -9.50 -8.20
N THR A 31 -3.60 -9.54 -9.05
CA THR A 31 -2.23 -9.92 -8.71
C THR A 31 -1.26 -8.84 -9.17
N TYR A 32 -0.35 -8.46 -8.29
CA TYR A 32 0.73 -7.52 -8.56
C TYR A 32 1.98 -8.32 -8.96
N LYS A 33 2.64 -7.88 -10.02
CA LYS A 33 3.97 -8.39 -10.42
C LYS A 33 4.96 -7.24 -10.46
N SER A 34 6.13 -7.43 -9.86
CA SER A 34 7.19 -6.43 -9.90
C SER A 34 7.89 -6.47 -11.26
N ILE A 35 8.15 -5.31 -11.84
CA ILE A 35 9.00 -5.15 -13.03
C ILE A 35 10.25 -4.32 -12.74
N GLY A 36 10.48 -3.96 -11.47
CA GLY A 36 11.65 -3.20 -11.04
C GLY A 36 11.49 -2.62 -9.64
N GLU A 37 12.56 -2.02 -9.14
CA GLU A 37 12.57 -1.31 -7.86
C GLU A 37 12.56 0.21 -8.06
N ARG A 38 12.00 0.93 -7.09
CA ARG A 38 12.15 2.39 -6.99
C ARG A 38 13.20 2.75 -5.96
N THR A 39 13.62 4.02 -5.97
CA THR A 39 14.51 4.56 -4.94
C THR A 39 13.90 4.36 -3.55
N ASN A 40 14.66 3.71 -2.67
CA ASN A 40 14.28 3.51 -1.28
C ASN A 40 14.84 4.65 -0.41
N TYR A 41 14.02 5.66 -0.16
CA TYR A 41 14.41 6.86 0.58
C TYR A 41 14.50 6.58 2.09
N LYS A 42 15.51 7.15 2.73
CA LYS A 42 15.57 7.21 4.19
C LYS A 42 14.82 8.45 4.67
N ALA A 43 14.06 8.32 5.75
CA ALA A 43 13.51 9.45 6.47
C ALA A 43 14.65 10.21 7.18
N THR A 44 14.90 11.43 6.77
CA THR A 44 15.95 12.31 7.31
C THR A 44 15.44 13.71 7.65
N ASP A 45 14.34 14.15 7.03
CA ASP A 45 13.71 15.43 7.36
C ASP A 45 13.17 15.43 8.80
N PHE A 46 13.41 16.53 9.52
CA PHE A 46 13.03 16.63 10.93
C PHE A 46 11.52 16.57 11.13
N LYS A 47 10.71 17.18 10.27
CA LYS A 47 9.24 17.13 10.38
C LYS A 47 8.73 15.72 10.12
N LEU A 48 9.30 15.03 9.14
CA LEU A 48 8.97 13.62 8.87
C LEU A 48 9.33 12.72 10.06
N LEU A 49 10.55 12.84 10.59
CA LEU A 49 10.99 12.07 11.76
C LEU A 49 10.09 12.35 12.97
N GLN A 50 9.84 13.62 13.27
CA GLN A 50 8.96 14.02 14.37
C GLN A 50 7.54 13.48 14.18
N TYR A 51 7.00 13.55 12.97
CA TYR A 51 5.66 13.04 12.66
C TYR A 51 5.56 11.53 12.92
N ILE A 52 6.53 10.74 12.43
CA ILE A 52 6.57 9.29 12.63
C ILE A 52 6.73 8.95 14.11
N ASP A 53 7.67 9.62 14.78
CA ASP A 53 8.06 9.28 16.15
C ASP A 53 6.99 9.67 17.18
N SER A 54 6.27 10.77 16.96
CA SER A 54 5.17 11.23 17.83
C SER A 54 3.86 10.47 17.62
N SER A 55 3.62 9.99 16.40
CA SER A 55 2.38 9.29 16.05
C SER A 55 2.40 7.79 16.37
N SER A 56 3.52 7.29 16.90
CA SER A 56 3.71 5.89 17.25
C SER A 56 4.18 5.73 18.70
N GLY A 57 3.33 5.15 19.56
CA GLY A 57 3.79 4.57 20.82
C GLY A 57 4.76 3.40 20.58
N ARG A 58 5.29 2.79 21.64
CA ARG A 58 5.99 1.50 21.51
C ARG A 58 4.96 0.50 20.97
N GLN A 59 5.10 0.12 19.70
CA GLN A 59 4.18 -0.82 19.09
C GLN A 59 4.49 -2.21 19.59
N ASP A 60 3.50 -3.10 19.55
CA ASP A 60 3.81 -4.51 19.64
C ASP A 60 4.82 -4.84 18.52
N SER A 61 5.82 -5.67 18.83
CA SER A 61 6.92 -6.04 17.92
C SER A 61 6.47 -6.83 16.68
N GLN A 62 5.16 -6.88 16.43
CA GLN A 62 4.54 -7.56 15.31
C GLN A 62 4.62 -6.70 14.05
N ILE A 63 5.24 -7.27 13.01
CA ILE A 63 5.42 -6.64 11.70
C ILE A 63 4.12 -6.08 11.11
N LYS A 64 2.98 -6.75 11.32
CA LYS A 64 1.68 -6.29 10.82
C LYS A 64 1.22 -4.96 11.44
N SER A 65 1.45 -4.76 12.74
CA SER A 65 1.13 -3.49 13.41
C SER A 65 1.94 -2.33 12.80
N ILE A 66 3.22 -2.58 12.48
CA ILE A 66 4.08 -1.59 11.84
C ILE A 66 3.56 -1.26 10.44
N ILE A 67 3.12 -2.26 9.67
CA ILE A 67 2.53 -2.06 8.34
C ILE A 67 1.25 -1.23 8.43
N GLU A 68 0.31 -1.63 9.28
CA GLU A 68 -0.98 -0.93 9.49
C GLU A 68 -0.76 0.53 9.92
N THR A 69 0.19 0.76 10.81
CA THR A 69 0.55 2.11 11.25
C THR A 69 1.16 2.92 10.12
N SER A 70 2.05 2.31 9.34
CA SER A 70 2.67 2.98 8.19
C SER A 70 1.63 3.35 7.13
N LEU A 71 0.64 2.48 6.89
CA LEU A 71 -0.50 2.77 6.01
C LEU A 71 -1.31 3.96 6.54
N SER A 72 -1.71 3.92 7.82
CA SER A 72 -2.45 5.01 8.47
C SER A 72 -1.70 6.35 8.47
N LEU A 73 -0.37 6.34 8.69
CA LEU A 73 0.43 7.56 8.66
C LEU A 73 0.57 8.10 7.24
N THR A 74 0.64 7.22 6.25
CA THR A 74 0.70 7.61 4.83
C THR A 74 -0.62 8.28 4.41
N SER A 75 -1.76 7.64 4.66
CA SER A 75 -3.08 8.19 4.29
C SER A 75 -3.44 9.48 5.03
N LYS A 76 -2.97 9.66 6.27
CA LYS A 76 -3.15 10.92 7.01
C LYS A 76 -2.23 12.04 6.50
N SER A 77 -1.12 11.70 5.86
CA SER A 77 -0.12 12.67 5.42
C SER A 77 -0.33 13.13 3.98
N LEU A 78 -0.81 12.24 3.12
CA LEU A 78 -0.84 12.44 1.68
C LEU A 78 -2.28 12.55 1.16
N ILE A 79 -2.41 13.28 0.06
CA ILE A 79 -3.59 13.38 -0.77
C ILE A 79 -3.17 12.93 -2.16
N PHE A 80 -3.91 11.97 -2.72
CA PHE A 80 -3.56 11.41 -4.01
C PHE A 80 -3.77 12.42 -5.16
N THR A 81 -2.85 12.42 -6.11
CA THR A 81 -2.93 13.16 -7.38
C THR A 81 -2.38 12.29 -8.51
N ASP A 82 -2.92 12.42 -9.72
CA ASP A 82 -2.42 11.78 -10.94
C ASP A 82 -1.39 12.65 -11.71
N GLU A 83 -1.12 13.85 -11.20
CA GLU A 83 -0.12 14.77 -11.73
C GLU A 83 1.31 14.31 -11.40
N LEU A 84 2.29 14.88 -12.12
CA LEU A 84 3.69 14.75 -11.74
C LEU A 84 3.91 15.53 -10.44
N ASP A 85 4.33 14.81 -9.40
CA ASP A 85 4.63 15.37 -8.09
C ASP A 85 5.99 14.83 -7.59
N ASP A 86 6.46 15.33 -6.45
CA ASP A 86 7.63 14.78 -5.80
C ASP A 86 7.37 13.33 -5.34
N LYS A 87 8.45 12.59 -5.15
CA LYS A 87 8.44 11.19 -4.70
C LYS A 87 9.36 10.97 -3.50
N ASP A 88 10.10 12.00 -3.10
CA ASP A 88 10.94 11.97 -1.92
C ASP A 88 10.10 12.23 -0.66
N PRO A 89 10.00 11.26 0.27
CA PRO A 89 9.23 11.37 1.49
C PRO A 89 9.60 12.61 2.33
N ASN A 90 10.87 13.01 2.28
CA ASN A 90 11.40 14.15 3.02
C ASN A 90 10.83 15.49 2.53
N LYS A 91 10.35 15.55 1.29
CA LYS A 91 9.65 16.71 0.73
C LYS A 91 8.14 16.55 0.81
N LEU A 92 7.66 15.32 0.62
CA LEU A 92 6.24 14.97 0.65
C LEU A 92 5.56 15.26 1.99
N ILE A 93 6.30 15.22 3.10
CA ILE A 93 5.76 15.63 4.41
C ILE A 93 5.29 17.09 4.43
N VAL A 94 5.85 17.94 3.55
CA VAL A 94 5.48 19.34 3.40
C VAL A 94 4.43 19.52 2.30
N SER A 95 4.62 18.92 1.12
CA SER A 95 3.70 19.11 -0.03
C SER A 95 2.36 18.39 0.17
N LYS A 96 2.35 17.26 0.88
CA LYS A 96 1.18 16.43 1.20
C LYS A 96 0.42 15.90 -0.03
N ARG A 97 1.00 15.97 -1.22
CA ARG A 97 0.40 15.48 -2.46
C ARG A 97 1.35 14.51 -3.13
N ALA A 98 0.83 13.39 -3.63
CA ALA A 98 1.63 12.38 -4.29
C ALA A 98 0.77 11.49 -5.19
N ASN A 99 1.38 10.93 -6.23
CA ASN A 99 0.83 9.80 -6.98
C ASN A 99 1.26 8.46 -6.33
N CYS A 100 0.95 7.32 -6.99
CA CYS A 100 1.27 5.98 -6.50
C CYS A 100 2.78 5.80 -6.19
N ILE A 101 3.67 6.42 -6.96
CA ILE A 101 5.12 6.39 -6.75
C ILE A 101 5.48 7.05 -5.41
N GLY A 102 4.96 8.26 -5.18
CA GLY A 102 5.20 8.99 -3.94
C GLY A 102 4.54 8.33 -2.73
N TYR A 103 3.35 7.74 -2.89
CA TYR A 103 2.69 6.93 -1.85
C TYR A 103 3.53 5.72 -1.44
N ALA A 104 4.01 4.93 -2.41
CA ALA A 104 4.86 3.77 -2.16
C ALA A 104 6.19 4.16 -1.49
N ALA A 105 6.82 5.25 -1.95
CA ALA A 105 8.06 5.77 -1.38
C ALA A 105 7.86 6.30 0.05
N PHE A 106 6.82 7.09 0.31
CA PHE A 106 6.50 7.64 1.62
C PHE A 106 6.19 6.54 2.62
N PHE A 107 5.32 5.60 2.25
CA PHE A 107 5.03 4.42 3.05
C PHE A 107 6.31 3.65 3.40
N SER A 108 7.18 3.39 2.42
CA SER A 108 8.40 2.62 2.65
C SER A 108 9.36 3.33 3.61
N ALA A 109 9.51 4.65 3.51
CA ALA A 109 10.34 5.42 4.43
C ALA A 109 9.78 5.43 5.86
N VAL A 110 8.46 5.60 6.02
CA VAL A 110 7.77 5.52 7.31
C VAL A 110 7.95 4.13 7.92
N CYS A 111 7.68 3.08 7.14
CA CYS A 111 7.79 1.70 7.57
C CYS A 111 9.21 1.36 8.02
N ASN A 112 10.23 1.71 7.22
CA ASN A 112 11.62 1.50 7.58
C ASN A 112 12.03 2.27 8.84
N ARG A 113 11.55 3.50 9.04
CA ARG A 113 11.80 4.24 10.28
C ARG A 113 11.20 3.53 11.51
N LEU A 114 9.97 3.02 11.39
CA LEU A 114 9.32 2.26 12.45
C LEU A 114 10.01 0.90 12.70
N LEU A 115 10.52 0.24 11.67
CA LEU A 115 11.32 -0.98 11.83
C LEU A 115 12.58 -0.72 12.65
N VAL A 116 13.31 0.37 12.37
CA VAL A 116 14.48 0.79 13.17
C VAL A 116 14.07 1.10 14.61
N LYS A 117 12.99 1.88 14.80
CA LYS A 117 12.49 2.25 16.15
C LYS A 117 12.12 1.02 16.99
N ASN A 118 11.71 -0.08 16.36
CA ASN A 118 11.34 -1.33 17.02
C ASN A 118 12.43 -2.42 16.97
N ASN A 119 13.66 -2.09 16.53
CA ASN A 119 14.79 -3.03 16.40
C ASN A 119 14.52 -4.23 15.46
N LEU A 120 13.68 -4.05 14.45
CA LEU A 120 13.33 -5.07 13.45
C LEU A 120 14.02 -4.87 12.11
N ASP A 121 14.73 -3.77 11.91
CA ASP A 121 15.42 -3.38 10.67
C ASP A 121 16.54 -4.34 10.26
N LYS A 122 17.08 -5.13 11.20
CA LYS A 122 18.00 -6.23 10.87
C LYS A 122 17.31 -7.37 10.12
N GLN A 123 16.04 -7.64 10.42
CA GLN A 123 15.28 -8.75 9.85
C GLN A 123 14.38 -8.31 8.70
N TRP A 124 13.80 -7.12 8.79
CA TRP A 124 12.78 -6.63 7.86
C TRP A 124 13.27 -5.41 7.09
N ILE A 125 12.75 -5.26 5.86
CA ILE A 125 12.95 -4.06 5.05
C ILE A 125 11.69 -3.81 4.21
N ALA A 126 11.27 -2.55 4.12
CA ALA A 126 10.26 -2.10 3.18
C ALA A 126 10.94 -1.53 1.92
N LYS A 127 10.46 -1.89 0.74
CA LYS A 127 10.97 -1.42 -0.56
C LYS A 127 9.81 -0.99 -1.46
N PRO A 128 9.86 0.20 -2.07
CA PRO A 128 8.92 0.58 -3.11
C PRO A 128 9.29 -0.11 -4.43
N LEU A 129 8.29 -0.69 -5.10
CA LEU A 129 8.45 -1.45 -6.35
C LEU A 129 7.60 -0.85 -7.47
N ILE A 130 8.07 -1.07 -8.70
CA ILE A 130 7.31 -0.79 -9.93
C ILE A 130 6.42 -1.99 -10.19
N GLY A 131 5.10 -1.79 -10.14
CA GLY A 131 4.11 -2.86 -10.28
C GLY A 131 3.38 -2.85 -11.61
N GLN A 132 3.08 -4.07 -12.08
CA GLN A 132 2.03 -4.34 -13.04
C GLN A 132 0.86 -5.06 -12.39
N LEU A 133 -0.35 -4.67 -12.77
CA LEU A 133 -1.59 -5.31 -12.34
C LEU A 133 -2.05 -6.37 -13.34
N TYR A 134 -2.46 -7.51 -12.78
CA TYR A 134 -3.07 -8.62 -13.50
C TYR A 134 -4.44 -8.89 -12.91
N PHE A 135 -5.48 -8.92 -13.74
CA PHE A 135 -6.82 -9.35 -13.36
C PHE A 135 -7.06 -10.75 -13.91
N LEU A 136 -7.32 -11.72 -13.03
CA LEU A 136 -7.45 -13.13 -13.40
C LEU A 136 -6.29 -13.59 -14.32
N ASP A 137 -5.05 -13.29 -13.90
CA ASP A 137 -3.81 -13.58 -14.63
C ASP A 137 -3.63 -12.91 -16.00
N ASN A 138 -4.51 -11.99 -16.38
CA ASN A 138 -4.39 -11.19 -17.60
C ASN A 138 -3.85 -9.80 -17.26
N ASN A 139 -2.76 -9.37 -17.93
CA ASN A 139 -2.21 -8.03 -17.75
C ASN A 139 -3.25 -7.00 -18.18
N ILE A 140 -3.62 -6.09 -17.27
CA ILE A 140 -4.68 -5.11 -17.55
C ILE A 140 -4.18 -3.80 -18.14
N HIS A 141 -2.87 -3.54 -18.11
CA HIS A 141 -2.28 -2.28 -18.62
C HIS A 141 -2.65 -1.96 -20.07
N PRO A 142 -2.79 -2.94 -21.01
CA PRO A 142 -3.25 -2.64 -22.37
C PRO A 142 -4.65 -2.01 -22.45
N TYR A 143 -5.49 -2.22 -21.44
CA TYR A 143 -6.88 -1.74 -21.42
C TYR A 143 -7.03 -0.36 -20.77
N PHE A 144 -6.00 0.15 -20.10
CA PHE A 144 -6.07 1.44 -19.41
C PHE A 144 -5.04 2.44 -19.95
N LYS A 145 -5.50 3.66 -20.21
CA LYS A 145 -4.66 4.76 -20.72
C LYS A 145 -4.35 5.82 -19.66
N SER A 146 -5.02 5.80 -18.50
CA SER A 146 -4.78 6.77 -17.45
C SER A 146 -3.51 6.46 -16.68
N ALA A 147 -2.82 7.51 -16.21
CA ALA A 147 -1.59 7.38 -15.43
C ALA A 147 -1.77 6.48 -14.19
N PHE A 148 -2.95 6.54 -13.56
CA PHE A 148 -3.35 5.72 -12.40
C PHE A 148 -3.19 4.21 -12.63
N PHE A 149 -3.50 3.72 -13.83
CA PHE A 149 -3.40 2.30 -14.17
C PHE A 149 -2.15 1.98 -15.02
N LYS A 150 -1.42 3.00 -15.47
CA LYS A 150 -0.26 2.83 -16.34
C LYS A 150 0.96 2.36 -15.55
N ASP A 151 1.18 2.94 -14.37
CA ASP A 151 2.20 2.54 -13.40
C ASP A 151 1.52 2.36 -12.05
N HIS A 152 1.59 1.16 -11.46
CA HIS A 152 0.96 0.86 -10.19
C HIS A 152 2.02 0.49 -9.16
N ASP A 153 2.74 1.52 -8.72
CA ASP A 153 3.77 1.40 -7.72
C ASP A 153 3.16 1.00 -6.38
N PHE A 154 3.80 0.03 -5.74
CA PHE A 154 3.37 -0.56 -4.47
C PHE A 154 4.61 -0.78 -3.60
N ALA A 155 4.42 -1.27 -2.37
CA ALA A 155 5.54 -1.58 -1.48
C ALA A 155 5.53 -3.04 -1.05
N VAL A 156 6.71 -3.62 -0.93
CA VAL A 156 6.92 -4.93 -0.30
C VAL A 156 7.64 -4.76 1.02
N ILE A 157 7.24 -5.55 2.01
CA ILE A 157 7.89 -5.66 3.31
C ILE A 157 8.41 -7.08 3.40
N GLU A 158 9.71 -7.22 3.33
CA GLU A 158 10.42 -8.49 3.17
C GLU A 158 11.20 -8.82 4.43
N ASN A 159 11.06 -10.05 4.92
CA ASN A 159 11.94 -10.62 5.92
C ASN A 159 13.19 -11.17 5.23
N LYS A 160 14.32 -10.50 5.42
CA LYS A 160 15.63 -10.86 4.86
C LYS A 160 16.17 -12.20 5.36
N THR A 161 15.61 -12.74 6.44
CA THR A 161 16.05 -14.01 7.04
C THR A 161 15.18 -15.18 6.59
N THR A 162 13.86 -15.00 6.54
CA THR A 162 12.91 -16.09 6.24
C THR A 162 12.38 -16.08 4.81
N GLY A 163 12.57 -14.98 4.06
CA GLY A 163 11.96 -14.78 2.74
C GLY A 163 10.46 -14.46 2.78
N GLN A 164 9.86 -14.29 3.98
CA GLN A 164 8.46 -13.91 4.09
C GLN A 164 8.24 -12.50 3.50
N VAL A 165 7.21 -12.35 2.66
CA VAL A 165 6.87 -11.07 2.03
C VAL A 165 5.42 -10.68 2.34
N PHE A 166 5.23 -9.41 2.69
CA PHE A 166 3.93 -8.75 2.62
C PHE A 166 3.97 -7.70 1.51
N ALA A 167 2.94 -7.64 0.68
CA ALA A 167 2.79 -6.60 -0.33
C ALA A 167 1.60 -5.72 0.02
N VAL A 168 1.79 -4.41 -0.08
CA VAL A 168 0.78 -3.40 0.19
C VAL A 168 0.81 -2.36 -0.90
N ASP A 169 -0.36 -1.85 -1.24
CA ASP A 169 -0.50 -0.68 -2.08
C ASP A 169 -1.07 0.45 -1.21
N PRO A 170 -0.23 1.42 -0.81
CA PRO A 170 -0.67 2.49 0.09
C PRO A 170 -1.74 3.38 -0.55
N SER A 171 -1.72 3.55 -1.88
CA SER A 171 -2.73 4.35 -2.58
C SER A 171 -4.07 3.61 -2.61
N LEU A 172 -4.07 2.31 -2.92
CA LEU A 172 -5.25 1.47 -2.83
C LEU A 172 -5.80 1.42 -1.41
N ASN A 173 -4.94 1.31 -0.40
CA ASN A 173 -5.35 1.29 0.99
C ASN A 173 -6.06 2.58 1.39
N ASP A 174 -5.52 3.74 1.00
CA ASP A 174 -6.12 5.04 1.28
C ASP A 174 -7.56 5.14 0.73
N TYR A 175 -7.77 4.71 -0.52
CA TYR A 175 -9.08 4.77 -1.17
C TYR A 175 -10.07 3.68 -0.72
N THR A 176 -9.58 2.47 -0.43
CA THR A 176 -10.43 1.28 -0.32
C THR A 176 -10.34 0.59 1.02
N GLY A 177 -9.35 0.91 1.87
CA GLY A 177 -9.04 0.23 3.11
C GLY A 177 -8.70 -1.26 2.93
N ILE A 178 -8.06 -1.62 1.81
CA ILE A 178 -7.48 -2.94 1.58
C ILE A 178 -6.03 -2.90 2.07
N ASP A 179 -5.70 -3.72 3.07
CA ASP A 179 -4.39 -3.65 3.74
C ASP A 179 -3.27 -4.37 2.96
N PHE A 180 -3.60 -5.50 2.33
CA PHE A 180 -2.63 -6.35 1.64
C PHE A 180 -3.14 -6.73 0.25
N VAL A 181 -2.19 -6.78 -0.69
CA VAL A 181 -2.40 -7.22 -2.07
C VAL A 181 -1.71 -8.55 -2.33
N ARG A 182 -2.16 -9.27 -3.37
CA ARG A 182 -1.47 -10.49 -3.81
C ARG A 182 -0.29 -10.08 -4.68
N PHE A 183 0.89 -10.60 -4.36
CA PHE A 183 2.14 -10.29 -5.07
C PHE A 183 2.84 -11.58 -5.47
N VAL A 184 3.40 -11.58 -6.68
CA VAL A 184 4.29 -12.62 -7.20
C VAL A 184 5.59 -11.95 -7.63
N SER A 185 6.71 -12.41 -7.07
CA SER A 185 8.04 -11.96 -7.47
C SER A 185 8.33 -12.44 -8.89
N THR A 186 8.92 -11.59 -9.73
CA THR A 186 9.38 -11.98 -11.06
C THR A 186 10.67 -12.79 -10.93
N GLY A 187 10.51 -14.09 -10.72
CA GLY A 187 11.59 -15.06 -10.57
C GLY A 187 11.15 -16.52 -10.45
N GLU A 188 9.85 -16.80 -10.67
CA GLU A 188 9.27 -18.15 -10.78
C GLU A 188 8.68 -18.35 -12.17
#